data_AF-A0A968SQ51-F1
#
_entry.id   AF-A0A968SQ51-F1
#
_cell.length_a   1.000
_cell.length_b   1.000
_cell.length_c   1.000
_cell.angle_alpha   90.00
_cell.angle_beta   90.00
_cell.angle_gamma   90.00
#
_symmetry.space_group_name_H-M   'P 1'
#
loop_
_entity.id
_entity.type
_entity.pdbx_description
1 polymer ?
#
loop_
_entity_poly.entity_id
_entity_poly.type
_entity_poly.pdbx_seq_one_letter_code
_entity_poly.pdbx_strand_id
1 'polypeptide(L)'
;DRSHYERFQSWHTSFYRSVEATSVTPFSPRALDRGLAGVLVGLARLALPQMTPPLGASQITDRRQQVEAVLDRIAERAAGHNPDYKHEDSEAIRQSVKAQVADLLDTWERLLSRDTRLQYQKETELAAPLLVDALDPKLQQKPLDEQKFKAHRSLRDVEGSVNLWVKDPYTLDVEEGS
;
A
#
# COMPACT_ATOMS: atom_id res chain seq x y z
N ASP A 1 -15.37 5.54 -24.20
CA ASP A 1 -15.95 5.94 -22.91
C ASP A 1 -14.83 6.32 -21.92
N ARG A 2 -14.31 7.55 -22.04
CA ARG A 2 -13.12 8.04 -21.31
C ARG A 2 -13.46 9.06 -20.21
N SER A 3 -14.75 9.28 -19.96
CA SER A 3 -15.26 10.39 -19.14
C SER A 3 -15.56 9.99 -17.69
N HIS A 4 -15.68 8.69 -17.40
CA HIS A 4 -15.98 8.19 -16.06
C HIS A 4 -14.76 8.20 -15.11
N TYR A 5 -13.53 8.13 -15.64
CA TYR A 5 -12.31 8.05 -14.82
C TYR A 5 -11.87 9.40 -14.23
N GLU A 6 -12.25 10.53 -14.84
CA GLU A 6 -11.82 11.86 -14.36
C GLU A 6 -12.63 12.33 -13.14
N ARG A 7 -13.86 11.85 -12.95
CA ARG A 7 -14.70 12.24 -11.80
C ARG A 7 -14.36 11.52 -10.49
N PHE A 8 -13.75 10.34 -10.53
CA PHE A 8 -13.45 9.55 -9.33
C PHE A 8 -12.36 10.16 -8.43
N GLN A 9 -11.36 10.82 -9.03
CA GLN A 9 -10.27 11.49 -8.28
C GLN A 9 -10.78 12.73 -7.51
N SER A 10 -11.75 13.45 -8.08
CA SER A 10 -12.27 14.70 -7.51
C SER A 10 -13.18 14.48 -6.29
N TRP A 11 -13.93 13.38 -6.23
CA TRP A 11 -14.96 13.20 -5.19
C TRP A 11 -14.40 12.61 -3.87
N HIS A 12 -13.43 11.69 -3.94
CA HIS A 12 -12.83 11.07 -2.74
C HIS A 12 -11.87 11.99 -1.97
N THR A 13 -11.32 13.01 -2.62
CA THR A 13 -10.36 13.95 -2.01
C THR A 13 -11.02 14.77 -0.88
N SER A 14 -12.32 15.04 -0.96
CA SER A 14 -13.02 15.89 0.01
C SER A 14 -13.47 15.16 1.28
N PHE A 15 -13.74 13.85 1.21
CA PHE A 15 -14.32 13.12 2.35
C PHE A 15 -13.31 12.73 3.43
N TYR A 16 -12.03 12.60 3.09
CA TYR A 16 -10.97 12.14 4.03
C TYR A 16 -10.05 13.25 4.54
N ARG A 17 -10.35 14.53 4.25
CA ARG A 17 -9.47 15.65 4.62
C ARG A 17 -9.43 15.92 6.14
N SER A 18 -10.28 15.28 6.94
CA SER A 18 -10.47 15.58 8.36
C SER A 18 -10.52 14.35 9.25
N VAL A 19 -9.61 13.38 9.08
CA VAL A 19 -9.39 12.34 10.09
C VAL A 19 -8.03 12.54 10.74
N GLU A 20 -8.07 12.92 12.01
CA GLU A 20 -6.94 13.20 12.88
C GLU A 20 -5.96 12.02 12.97
N ALA A 21 -4.69 12.38 13.20
CA ALA A 21 -3.49 11.56 12.99
C ALA A 21 -3.29 10.36 13.95
N THR A 22 -4.34 9.69 14.42
CA THR A 22 -4.19 8.57 15.38
C THR A 22 -5.16 7.41 15.23
N SER A 23 -6.10 7.44 14.27
CA SER A 23 -6.85 6.24 13.88
C SER A 23 -6.65 5.96 12.39
N VAL A 24 -6.07 4.80 12.09
CA VAL A 24 -5.87 4.37 10.69
C VAL A 24 -7.23 3.91 10.19
N THR A 25 -8.00 4.79 9.53
CA THR A 25 -9.29 4.39 8.97
C THR A 25 -9.07 3.21 8.01
N PRO A 26 -9.70 2.04 8.25
CA PRO A 26 -9.54 0.86 7.41
C PRO A 26 -9.82 1.19 5.94
N PHE A 27 -9.03 0.62 5.02
CA PHE A 27 -9.16 0.83 3.58
C PHE A 27 -9.08 2.29 3.09
N SER A 28 -8.66 3.24 3.93
CA SER A 28 -8.34 4.59 3.47
C SER A 28 -7.21 4.57 2.43
N PRO A 29 -7.13 5.56 1.52
CA PRO A 29 -6.07 5.61 0.51
C PRO A 29 -4.67 5.49 1.10
N ARG A 30 -4.42 6.13 2.25
CA ARG A 30 -3.15 6.04 2.98
C ARG A 30 -2.89 4.65 3.58
N ALA A 31 -3.92 3.96 4.05
CA ALA A 31 -3.77 2.59 4.58
C ALA A 31 -3.45 1.60 3.45
N LEU A 32 -4.13 1.75 2.31
CA LEU A 32 -3.89 0.92 1.12
C LEU A 32 -2.49 1.16 0.54
N ASP A 33 -2.08 2.43 0.37
CA ASP A 33 -0.73 2.77 -0.13
C ASP A 33 0.39 2.19 0.74
N ARG A 34 0.18 2.08 2.06
CA ARG A 34 1.17 1.53 2.99
C ARG A 34 1.17 0.02 3.10
N GLY A 35 0.01 -0.63 2.94
CA GLY A 35 -0.18 -2.02 3.34
C GLY A 35 -0.52 -2.99 2.20
N LEU A 36 -1.11 -2.52 1.11
CA LEU A 36 -1.74 -3.39 0.12
C LEU A 36 -0.73 -4.31 -0.58
N ALA A 37 0.45 -3.80 -0.95
CA ALA A 37 1.49 -4.60 -1.59
C ALA A 37 1.95 -5.77 -0.70
N GLY A 38 2.20 -5.52 0.58
CA GLY A 38 2.57 -6.56 1.54
C GLY A 38 1.47 -7.59 1.76
N VAL A 39 0.21 -7.14 1.88
CA VAL A 39 -0.96 -8.02 2.02
C VAL A 39 -1.14 -8.89 0.78
N LEU A 40 -1.04 -8.30 -0.41
CA LEU A 40 -1.17 -8.99 -1.69
C LEU A 40 -0.11 -10.10 -1.81
N VAL A 41 1.15 -9.77 -1.57
CA VAL A 41 2.27 -10.70 -1.66
C VAL A 41 2.13 -11.82 -0.62
N GLY A 42 1.77 -11.48 0.62
CA GLY A 42 1.56 -12.45 1.69
C GLY A 42 0.43 -13.44 1.37
N LEU A 43 -0.71 -12.94 0.88
CA LEU A 43 -1.84 -13.79 0.50
C LEU A 43 -1.52 -14.68 -0.70
N ALA A 44 -0.83 -14.16 -1.72
CA ALA A 44 -0.38 -14.97 -2.85
C ALA A 44 0.53 -16.14 -2.39
N ARG A 45 1.52 -15.84 -1.52
CA ARG A 45 2.46 -16.83 -0.98
C ARG A 45 1.79 -17.91 -0.13
N LEU A 46 0.78 -17.52 0.66
CA LEU A 46 0.08 -18.40 1.60
C LEU A 46 -1.02 -19.23 0.93
N ALA A 47 -1.72 -18.67 -0.04
CA ALA A 47 -2.87 -19.33 -0.65
C ALA A 47 -2.49 -20.40 -1.67
N LEU A 48 -1.31 -20.29 -2.28
CA LEU A 48 -0.86 -21.20 -3.33
C LEU A 48 0.43 -21.91 -2.88
N PRO A 49 0.39 -23.23 -2.61
CA PRO A 49 1.56 -24.00 -2.16
C PRO A 49 2.77 -23.88 -3.10
N GLN A 50 2.53 -23.75 -4.41
CA GLN A 50 3.58 -23.60 -5.42
C GLN A 50 4.31 -22.25 -5.31
N MET A 51 3.67 -21.25 -4.72
CA MET A 51 4.24 -19.93 -4.51
C MET A 51 4.88 -19.79 -3.12
N THR A 52 4.75 -20.77 -2.21
CA THR A 52 5.31 -20.69 -0.85
C THR A 52 6.84 -20.51 -0.78
N PRO A 53 7.66 -21.19 -1.60
CA PRO A 53 9.12 -21.02 -1.58
C PRO A 53 9.54 -19.59 -1.94
N PRO A 54 10.76 -19.13 -1.56
CA PRO A 54 11.21 -17.76 -1.82
C PRO A 54 11.09 -17.34 -3.29
N LEU A 55 11.51 -18.21 -4.22
CA LEU A 55 11.44 -17.99 -5.67
C LEU A 55 10.03 -18.19 -6.26
N GLY A 56 9.05 -18.57 -5.44
CA GLY A 56 7.64 -18.65 -5.82
C GLY A 56 7.08 -17.32 -6.31
N ALA A 57 7.74 -16.21 -5.97
CA ALA A 57 7.40 -14.90 -6.51
C ALA A 57 7.54 -14.80 -8.05
N SER A 58 8.34 -15.68 -8.65
CA SER A 58 8.50 -15.76 -10.11
C SER A 58 7.33 -16.45 -10.81
N GLN A 59 6.41 -17.07 -10.07
CA GLN A 59 5.29 -17.84 -10.63
C GLN A 59 4.06 -16.98 -10.90
N ILE A 60 4.13 -15.65 -10.69
CA ILE A 60 2.94 -14.79 -10.74
C ILE A 60 2.22 -14.86 -12.09
N THR A 61 2.94 -14.92 -13.21
CA THR A 61 2.34 -14.97 -14.54
C THR A 61 1.51 -16.25 -14.75
N ASP A 62 2.03 -17.39 -14.31
CA ASP A 62 1.33 -18.69 -14.43
C ASP A 62 0.17 -18.82 -13.43
N ARG A 63 0.22 -18.05 -12.34
CA ARG A 63 -0.70 -18.16 -11.20
C ARG A 63 -1.62 -16.96 -11.03
N ARG A 64 -1.57 -15.99 -11.96
CA ARG A 64 -2.24 -14.70 -11.85
C ARG A 64 -3.72 -14.85 -11.52
N GLN A 65 -4.44 -15.64 -12.32
CA GLN A 65 -5.88 -15.84 -12.13
C GLN A 65 -6.20 -16.46 -10.75
N GLN A 66 -5.35 -17.38 -10.26
CA GLN A 66 -5.54 -18.00 -8.96
C GLN A 66 -5.27 -16.99 -7.83
N VAL A 67 -4.29 -16.12 -8.00
CA VAL A 67 -3.99 -15.03 -7.07
C VAL A 67 -5.11 -13.98 -7.06
N GLU A 68 -5.60 -13.56 -8.22
CA GLU A 68 -6.74 -12.63 -8.35
C GLU A 68 -7.98 -13.14 -7.61
N ALA A 69 -8.33 -14.42 -7.79
CA ALA A 69 -9.45 -15.04 -7.10
C ALA A 69 -9.31 -15.05 -5.56
N VAL A 70 -8.08 -15.15 -5.04
CA VAL A 70 -7.82 -15.05 -3.60
C VAL A 70 -7.97 -13.61 -3.12
N LEU A 71 -7.50 -12.64 -3.91
CA LEU A 71 -7.48 -11.22 -3.57
C LEU A 71 -8.85 -10.55 -3.72
N ASP A 72 -9.79 -11.14 -4.47
CA ASP A 72 -11.19 -10.69 -4.53
C ASP A 72 -11.81 -10.56 -3.12
N ARG A 73 -11.40 -11.44 -2.19
CA ARG A 73 -11.83 -11.40 -0.78
C ARG A 73 -11.40 -10.12 -0.05
N ILE A 74 -10.32 -9.46 -0.48
CA ILE A 74 -9.91 -8.16 0.07
C ILE A 74 -10.92 -7.10 -0.34
N ALA A 75 -11.32 -7.09 -1.61
CA ALA A 75 -12.30 -6.13 -2.12
C ALA A 75 -13.68 -6.33 -1.49
N GLU A 76 -14.10 -7.58 -1.28
CA GLU A 76 -15.32 -7.91 -0.54
C GLU A 76 -15.26 -7.43 0.92
N ARG A 77 -14.13 -7.67 1.61
CA ARG A 77 -13.92 -7.16 2.98
C ARG A 77 -13.91 -5.63 3.02
N ALA A 78 -13.34 -4.98 2.02
CA ALA A 78 -13.32 -3.53 1.91
C ALA A 78 -14.74 -2.95 1.74
N ALA A 79 -15.58 -3.59 0.93
CA ALA A 79 -16.96 -3.18 0.74
C ALA A 79 -17.80 -3.28 2.03
N GLY A 80 -17.54 -4.31 2.84
CA GLY A 80 -18.28 -4.63 4.07
C GLY A 80 -17.67 -4.12 5.37
N HIS A 81 -16.60 -3.31 5.32
CA HIS A 81 -15.88 -2.94 6.55
C HIS A 81 -16.63 -1.95 7.45
N ASN A 82 -17.60 -1.21 6.89
CA ASN A 82 -18.45 -0.28 7.62
C ASN A 82 -19.92 -0.55 7.28
N PRO A 83 -20.74 -1.01 8.25
CA PRO A 83 -22.15 -1.31 8.02
C PRO A 83 -23.01 -0.07 7.75
N ASP A 84 -22.53 1.13 8.09
CA ASP A 84 -23.27 2.38 7.90
C ASP A 84 -23.11 2.97 6.49
N TYR A 85 -22.27 2.36 5.65
CA TYR A 85 -22.06 2.82 4.28
C TYR A 85 -23.25 2.48 3.39
N LYS A 86 -23.59 3.43 2.51
CA LYS A 86 -24.56 3.19 1.45
C LYS A 86 -23.97 2.19 0.45
N HIS A 87 -24.86 1.48 -0.24
CA HIS A 87 -24.46 0.51 -1.26
C HIS A 87 -23.50 1.10 -2.32
N GLU A 88 -23.76 2.34 -2.75
CA GLU A 88 -22.92 3.06 -3.71
C GLU A 88 -21.50 3.31 -3.19
N ASP A 89 -21.36 3.71 -1.93
CA ASP A 89 -20.06 3.96 -1.29
C ASP A 89 -19.27 2.65 -1.10
N SER A 90 -19.94 1.57 -0.67
CA SER A 90 -19.36 0.24 -0.56
C SER A 90 -18.85 -0.29 -1.91
N GLU A 91 -19.63 -0.12 -2.98
CA GLU A 91 -19.21 -0.54 -4.32
C GLU A 91 -18.07 0.32 -4.86
N ALA A 92 -18.08 1.64 -4.61
CA ALA A 92 -16.98 2.52 -4.99
C ALA A 92 -15.64 2.09 -4.35
N ILE A 93 -15.67 1.75 -3.05
CA ILE A 93 -14.48 1.24 -2.34
C ILE A 93 -14.04 -0.11 -2.91
N ARG A 94 -14.99 -1.01 -3.18
CA ARG A 94 -14.71 -2.31 -3.79
C ARG A 94 -13.97 -2.16 -5.12
N GLN A 95 -14.47 -1.30 -6.01
CA GLN A 95 -13.87 -1.05 -7.31
C GLN A 95 -12.49 -0.38 -7.19
N SER A 96 -12.34 0.57 -6.27
CA SER A 96 -11.04 1.21 -5.99
C SER A 96 -9.98 0.21 -5.52
N VAL A 97 -10.34 -0.71 -4.62
CA VAL A 97 -9.43 -1.77 -4.16
C VAL A 97 -9.10 -2.75 -5.28
N LYS A 98 -10.08 -3.15 -6.10
CA LYS A 98 -9.84 -4.01 -7.26
C LYS A 98 -8.87 -3.39 -8.26
N ALA A 99 -9.04 -2.11 -8.56
CA ALA A 99 -8.15 -1.38 -9.46
C ALA A 99 -6.72 -1.32 -8.92
N GLN A 100 -6.53 -1.06 -7.63
CA GLN A 100 -5.21 -1.04 -7.00
C GLN A 100 -4.55 -2.42 -6.96
N VAL A 101 -5.32 -3.49 -6.70
CA VAL A 101 -4.82 -4.87 -6.77
C VAL A 101 -4.38 -5.23 -8.19
N ALA A 102 -5.21 -4.91 -9.19
CA ALA A 102 -4.87 -5.17 -10.59
C ALA A 102 -3.59 -4.43 -11.00
N ASP A 103 -3.46 -3.15 -10.65
CA ASP A 103 -2.26 -2.36 -10.92
C ASP A 103 -1.00 -2.98 -10.29
N LEU A 104 -1.09 -3.48 -9.05
CA LEU A 104 0.03 -4.16 -8.40
C LEU A 104 0.38 -5.48 -9.09
N LEU A 105 -0.61 -6.29 -9.49
CA LEU A 105 -0.35 -7.54 -10.23
C LEU A 105 0.29 -7.26 -11.59
N ASP A 106 -0.20 -6.25 -12.31
CA ASP A 106 0.39 -5.81 -13.57
C ASP A 106 1.82 -5.32 -13.38
N THR A 107 2.09 -4.57 -12.30
CA THR A 107 3.45 -4.18 -11.95
C THR A 107 4.32 -5.40 -11.64
N TRP A 108 3.82 -6.39 -10.89
CA TRP A 108 4.57 -7.60 -10.57
C TRP A 108 5.00 -8.34 -11.84
N GLU A 109 4.09 -8.53 -12.80
CA GLU A 109 4.41 -9.16 -14.08
C GLU A 109 5.40 -8.33 -14.90
N ARG A 110 5.25 -6.99 -14.91
CA ARG A 110 6.24 -6.12 -15.55
C ARG A 110 7.61 -6.27 -14.91
N LEU A 111 7.73 -6.33 -13.59
CA LEU A 111 9.01 -6.57 -12.91
C LEU A 111 9.63 -7.89 -13.37
N LEU A 112 8.84 -8.96 -13.44
CA LEU A 112 9.31 -10.27 -13.91
C LEU A 112 9.70 -10.27 -15.40
N SER A 113 9.07 -9.44 -16.22
CA SER A 113 9.46 -9.29 -17.63
C SER A 113 10.85 -8.66 -17.80
N ARG A 114 11.30 -7.86 -16.83
CA ARG A 114 12.65 -7.27 -16.81
C ARG A 114 13.66 -8.20 -16.14
N ASP A 115 13.25 -8.86 -15.07
CA ASP A 115 14.06 -9.73 -14.24
C ASP A 115 13.60 -11.18 -14.37
N THR A 116 14.42 -12.05 -14.97
CA THR A 116 14.06 -13.47 -15.23
C THR A 116 13.64 -14.26 -13.99
N ARG A 117 14.02 -13.81 -12.79
CA ARG A 117 13.62 -14.41 -11.51
C ARG A 117 13.45 -13.34 -10.44
N LEU A 118 12.40 -13.51 -9.65
CA LEU A 118 12.09 -12.75 -8.45
C LEU A 118 12.00 -13.66 -7.22
N GLN A 119 12.37 -13.12 -6.07
CA GLN A 119 12.06 -13.66 -4.75
C GLN A 119 11.24 -12.66 -3.93
N TYR A 120 10.52 -13.10 -2.91
CA TYR A 120 9.69 -12.18 -2.10
C TYR A 120 10.50 -11.10 -1.40
N GLN A 121 11.49 -11.51 -0.63
CA GLN A 121 12.47 -10.64 0.03
C GLN A 121 13.85 -11.28 -0.10
N LYS A 122 14.91 -10.67 0.46
CA LYS A 122 16.27 -11.25 0.50
C LYS A 122 16.32 -12.50 1.40
N GLU A 123 15.82 -13.61 0.87
CA GLU A 123 15.81 -14.93 1.51
C GLU A 123 16.89 -15.86 0.90
N THR A 124 17.29 -15.58 -0.35
CA THR A 124 18.32 -16.31 -1.12
C THR A 124 19.18 -15.33 -1.93
N GLU A 125 20.30 -15.80 -2.47
CA GLU A 125 21.16 -15.00 -3.38
C GLU A 125 20.84 -15.24 -4.86
N LEU A 126 19.68 -15.83 -5.18
CA LEU A 126 19.39 -16.36 -6.52
C LEU A 126 18.57 -15.42 -7.41
N ALA A 127 17.95 -14.37 -6.84
CA ALA A 127 17.00 -13.51 -7.53
C ALA A 127 16.91 -12.11 -6.90
N ALA A 128 16.34 -11.14 -7.62
CA ALA A 128 16.05 -9.82 -7.06
C ALA A 128 14.85 -9.89 -6.09
N PRO A 129 14.84 -9.13 -4.98
CA PRO A 129 13.70 -9.06 -4.08
C PRO A 129 12.56 -8.22 -4.67
N LEU A 130 11.33 -8.73 -4.58
CA LEU A 130 10.11 -8.03 -4.95
C LEU A 130 9.77 -6.95 -3.92
N LEU A 131 9.71 -7.33 -2.64
CA LEU A 131 9.42 -6.41 -1.56
C LEU A 131 10.66 -5.60 -1.19
N VAL A 132 10.49 -4.29 -1.15
CA VAL A 132 11.53 -3.33 -0.75
C VAL A 132 11.18 -2.72 0.60
N ASP A 133 12.20 -2.41 1.41
CA ASP A 133 11.98 -1.80 2.72
C ASP A 133 11.46 -0.38 2.54
N ALA A 134 10.30 -0.07 3.13
CA ALA A 134 9.69 1.25 3.07
C ALA A 134 10.55 2.35 3.71
N LEU A 135 11.48 1.99 4.61
CA LEU A 135 12.39 2.92 5.29
C LEU A 135 13.76 3.03 4.60
N ASP A 136 13.98 2.35 3.46
CA ASP A 136 15.22 2.50 2.71
C ASP A 136 15.31 3.92 2.13
N PRO A 137 16.31 4.75 2.52
CA PRO A 137 16.47 6.11 2.00
C PRO A 137 16.71 6.15 0.49
N LYS A 138 17.15 5.03 -0.11
CA LYS A 138 17.34 4.91 -1.56
C LYS A 138 16.07 4.52 -2.31
N LEU A 139 14.96 4.24 -1.62
CA LEU A 139 13.70 3.84 -2.23
C LEU A 139 13.20 4.86 -3.26
N GLN A 140 13.31 6.15 -2.94
CA GLN A 140 12.87 7.23 -3.83
C GLN A 140 13.68 7.31 -5.14
N GLN A 141 14.86 6.70 -5.18
CA GLN A 141 15.74 6.66 -6.36
C GLN A 141 15.48 5.42 -7.23
N LYS A 142 14.68 4.45 -6.75
CA LYS A 142 14.34 3.23 -7.50
C LYS A 142 13.30 3.53 -8.59
N PRO A 143 13.18 2.68 -9.62
CA PRO A 143 12.07 2.75 -10.57
C PRO A 143 10.71 2.73 -9.87
N LEU A 144 9.73 3.50 -10.38
CA LEU A 144 8.39 3.60 -9.79
C LEU A 144 7.72 2.23 -9.57
N ASP A 145 7.90 1.30 -10.50
CA ASP A 145 7.37 -0.06 -10.39
C ASP A 145 7.92 -0.80 -9.15
N GLU A 146 9.19 -0.61 -8.77
CA GLU A 146 9.74 -1.19 -7.54
C GLU A 146 9.24 -0.46 -6.29
N GLN A 147 9.05 0.86 -6.37
CA GLN A 147 8.54 1.65 -5.24
C GLN A 147 7.14 1.22 -4.81
N LYS A 148 6.31 0.71 -5.74
CA LYS A 148 4.97 0.18 -5.45
C LYS A 148 4.99 -1.05 -4.52
N PHE A 149 6.12 -1.76 -4.44
CA PHE A 149 6.30 -2.91 -3.56
C PHE A 149 7.00 -2.58 -2.24
N LYS A 150 6.96 -1.31 -1.82
CA LYS A 150 7.37 -0.91 -0.47
C LYS A 150 6.54 -1.65 0.57
N ALA A 151 7.21 -2.25 1.54
CA ALA A 151 6.56 -2.91 2.67
C ALA A 151 7.21 -2.45 3.97
N HIS A 152 6.36 -2.06 4.92
CA HIS A 152 6.81 -1.78 6.28
C HIS A 152 7.03 -3.10 7.03
N ARG A 153 8.08 -3.18 7.85
CA ARG A 153 8.35 -4.35 8.71
C ARG A 153 7.37 -4.46 9.87
N SER A 154 6.68 -3.36 10.19
CA SER A 154 5.68 -3.25 11.24
C SER A 154 4.65 -2.20 10.84
N LEU A 155 3.36 -2.49 11.03
CA LEU A 155 2.28 -1.48 10.92
C LEU A 155 2.26 -0.50 12.11
N ARG A 156 3.09 -0.76 13.14
CA ARG A 156 3.29 0.13 14.29
C ARG A 156 4.52 1.02 14.16
N ASP A 157 5.43 0.72 13.22
CA ASP A 157 6.52 1.63 12.87
C ASP A 157 5.95 2.76 12.00
N VAL A 158 5.27 3.67 12.68
CA VAL A 158 4.98 5.00 12.18
C VAL A 158 6.30 5.77 12.22
N GLU A 159 6.54 6.59 11.20
CA GLU A 159 7.73 7.42 10.96
C GLU A 159 8.50 7.85 12.23
N GLY A 160 9.83 7.79 12.18
CA GLY A 160 10.71 8.18 13.28
C GLY A 160 10.29 9.52 13.88
N SER A 161 10.14 9.51 15.22
CA SER A 161 9.75 10.64 16.08
C SER A 161 9.93 12.01 15.43
N VAL A 162 8.82 12.65 15.06
CA VAL A 162 8.83 14.07 14.69
C VAL A 162 9.28 14.84 15.93
N ASN A 163 10.44 15.50 15.85
CA ASN A 163 10.87 16.45 16.87
C ASN A 163 9.89 17.62 16.87
N LEU A 164 8.93 17.59 17.81
CA LEU A 164 8.07 18.72 18.13
C LEU A 164 8.94 19.81 18.76
N TRP A 165 9.25 20.83 17.99
CA TRP A 165 9.76 22.09 18.54
C TRP A 165 8.58 22.84 19.13
N VAL A 166 8.40 22.73 20.44
CA VAL A 166 7.48 23.58 21.20
C VAL A 166 8.10 24.98 21.23
N LYS A 167 7.56 25.91 20.43
CA LYS A 167 7.76 27.33 20.66
C LYS A 167 6.69 27.80 21.63
N ASP A 168 7.12 28.20 22.82
CA ASP A 168 6.28 28.88 23.79
C ASP A 168 5.83 30.24 23.21
N PRO A 169 4.52 30.52 23.11
CA PRO A 169 4.01 31.81 22.64
C PRO A 169 3.97 32.91 23.72
N TYR A 170 4.51 32.70 24.93
CA TYR A 170 4.46 33.66 26.04
C TYR A 170 5.82 34.19 26.52
N THR A 171 6.85 34.28 25.67
CA THR A 171 7.93 35.24 25.92
C THR A 171 7.43 36.63 25.58
N LEU A 172 6.71 37.23 26.54
CA LEU A 172 6.66 38.68 26.68
C LEU A 172 8.07 39.12 27.06
N ASP A 173 8.75 39.76 26.12
CA ASP A 173 9.85 40.65 26.42
C ASP A 173 9.39 41.67 27.47
N VAL A 174 10.06 41.69 28.61
CA VAL A 174 10.07 42.85 29.50
C VAL A 174 11.54 43.12 29.84
N GLU A 175 12.07 44.17 29.23
CA GLU A 175 13.27 44.87 29.67
C GLU A 175 13.05 45.57 31.03
N GLU A 176 14.17 45.94 31.66
CA GLU A 176 14.39 46.77 32.87
C GLU A 176 14.55 45.99 34.20
N GLY A 177 15.60 46.21 35.00
CA GLY A 177 16.70 47.17 34.93
C GLY A 177 17.78 46.84 35.98
N SER A 178 18.91 47.54 35.86
CA SER A 178 20.08 47.49 36.77
C SER A 178 19.77 47.78 38.23
#